data_AF-A0A3M6R2W2-F1
#
_entry.id   AF-A0A3M6R2W2-F1
#
_cell.length_a   1.000
_cell.length_b   1.000
_cell.length_c   1.000
_cell.angle_alpha   90.00
_cell.angle_beta   90.00
_cell.angle_gamma   90.00
#
_symmetry.space_group_name_H-M   'P 1'
#
loop_
_entity.id
_entity.type
_entity.pdbx_description
1 polymer ?
#
loop_
_entity_poly.entity_id
_entity_poly.type
_entity_poly.pdbx_seq_one_letter_code
_entity_poly.pdbx_strand_id
1 'polypeptide(L)'
;MLLPGGQRIDYDIDPLNRRIGKRKNGQQQYRLIYLDDLRPLAELDAQGQLRSLFIYAGQGNAPTLMLREGKTWRLIADHLGSIRLVIDAETGQIGQRLDYDAWGRITHDSQPGFQPFGFAGGLYDPDTQLTRFGARDYDAETGRWTAKDPTLFQR
;
A
#
# COMPACT_ATOMS: atom_id res chain seq x y z
N MET A 1 -8.22 -4.49 14.65
CA MET A 1 -8.42 -3.11 15.15
C MET A 1 -9.88 -2.70 14.98
N LEU A 2 -10.50 -2.12 16.00
CA LEU A 2 -11.86 -1.55 15.92
C LEU A 2 -11.75 -0.03 15.76
N LEU A 3 -12.38 0.53 14.74
CA LEU A 3 -12.39 1.95 14.44
C LEU A 3 -13.53 2.68 15.16
N PRO A 4 -13.46 4.01 15.37
CA PRO A 4 -14.51 4.79 16.04
C PRO A 4 -15.92 4.66 15.44
N GLY A 5 -16.05 4.23 14.18
CA GLY A 5 -17.32 3.93 13.51
C GLY A 5 -17.81 2.48 13.63
N GLY A 6 -17.24 1.67 14.52
CA GLY A 6 -17.61 0.26 14.73
C GLY A 6 -17.09 -0.71 13.66
N GLN A 7 -16.40 -0.20 12.64
CA GLN A 7 -15.76 -1.04 11.62
C GLN A 7 -14.54 -1.74 12.19
N ARG A 8 -14.45 -3.05 11.97
CA ARG A 8 -13.30 -3.87 12.37
C ARG A 8 -12.41 -4.12 11.17
N ILE A 9 -11.13 -3.77 11.29
CA ILE A 9 -10.07 -4.08 10.32
C ILE A 9 -9.15 -5.13 10.93
N ASP A 10 -8.96 -6.24 10.22
CA ASP A 10 -7.98 -7.26 10.57
C ASP A 10 -7.00 -7.43 9.39
N TYR A 11 -5.73 -7.66 9.68
CA TYR A 11 -4.71 -7.94 8.68
C TYR A 11 -4.28 -9.39 8.79
N ASP A 12 -4.06 -10.02 7.63
CA ASP A 12 -3.49 -11.36 7.56
C ASP A 12 -1.97 -11.20 7.40
N ILE A 13 -1.22 -11.80 8.31
CA ILE A 13 0.24 -11.69 8.38
C ILE A 13 0.85 -13.08 8.19
N ASP A 14 1.85 -13.20 7.32
CA ASP A 14 2.56 -14.46 7.10
C ASP A 14 3.69 -14.69 8.12
N PRO A 15 4.34 -15.88 8.13
CA PRO A 15 5.44 -16.17 9.06
C PRO A 15 6.68 -15.27 8.91
N LEU A 16 6.82 -14.56 7.78
CA LEU A 16 7.89 -13.58 7.54
C LEU A 16 7.48 -12.16 7.98
N ASN A 17 6.33 -12.04 8.67
CA ASN A 17 5.76 -10.78 9.15
C ASN A 17 5.35 -9.80 8.04
N ARG A 18 5.04 -10.33 6.85
CA ARG A 18 4.52 -9.54 5.72
C ARG A 18 2.99 -9.49 5.78
N ARG A 19 2.41 -8.34 5.44
CA ARG A 19 0.96 -8.19 5.34
C ARG A 19 0.47 -8.81 4.03
N ILE A 20 -0.12 -10.00 4.11
CA ILE A 20 -0.61 -10.74 2.93
C ILE A 20 -2.09 -10.53 2.64
N GLY A 21 -2.82 -9.80 3.49
CA GLY A 21 -4.23 -9.54 3.26
C GLY A 21 -4.86 -8.58 4.26
N LYS A 22 -6.08 -8.16 3.93
CA LYS A 22 -6.93 -7.33 4.77
C LYS A 22 -8.35 -7.88 4.79
N ARG A 23 -8.95 -7.88 5.97
CA ARG A 23 -10.36 -8.17 6.21
C ARG A 23 -11.04 -6.96 6.86
N LYS A 24 -12.26 -6.68 6.40
CA LYS A 24 -13.12 -5.61 6.93
C LYS A 24 -14.43 -6.24 7.40
N ASN A 25 -14.74 -6.11 8.69
CA ASN A 25 -15.88 -6.78 9.34
C ASN A 25 -15.93 -8.29 9.04
N GLY A 26 -14.77 -8.94 9.06
CA GLY A 26 -14.62 -10.36 8.75
C GLY A 26 -14.60 -10.73 7.26
N GLN A 27 -14.90 -9.78 6.35
CA GLN A 27 -14.93 -10.03 4.90
C GLN A 27 -13.57 -9.73 4.26
N GLN A 28 -13.05 -10.67 3.45
CA GLN A 28 -11.80 -10.47 2.69
C GLN A 28 -11.94 -9.29 1.73
N GLN A 29 -10.93 -8.42 1.69
CA GLN A 29 -10.89 -7.27 0.80
C GLN A 29 -9.90 -7.48 -0.36
N TYR A 30 -8.71 -7.95 -0.01
CA TYR A 30 -7.64 -8.28 -0.96
C TYR A 30 -6.67 -9.29 -0.35
N ARG A 31 -5.84 -9.89 -1.19
CA ARG A 31 -4.61 -10.59 -0.78
C ARG A 31 -3.41 -10.07 -1.58
N LEU A 32 -2.23 -10.15 -1.01
CA LEU A 32 -0.97 -9.77 -1.65
C LEU A 32 -0.08 -11.00 -1.83
N ILE A 33 0.49 -11.13 -3.03
CA ILE A 33 1.57 -12.08 -3.32
C ILE A 33 2.84 -11.26 -3.41
N TYR A 34 3.91 -11.74 -2.78
CA TYR A 34 5.17 -11.02 -2.67
C TYR A 34 6.22 -11.58 -3.63
N LEU A 35 6.99 -10.67 -4.24
CA LEU A 35 8.19 -10.98 -5.02
C LEU A 35 9.37 -11.34 -4.09
N ASP A 36 9.48 -10.64 -2.97
CA ASP A 36 10.51 -10.82 -1.94
C ASP A 36 9.99 -10.38 -0.55
N ASP A 37 10.88 -10.05 0.38
CA ASP A 37 10.52 -9.70 1.76
C ASP A 37 9.70 -8.42 1.88
N LEU A 38 9.78 -7.50 0.92
CA LEU A 38 9.17 -6.17 1.03
C LEU A 38 8.22 -5.83 -0.10
N ARG A 39 8.41 -6.42 -1.29
CA ARG A 39 7.73 -5.97 -2.52
C ARG A 39 6.56 -6.87 -2.89
N PRO A 40 5.31 -6.37 -2.87
CA PRO A 40 4.18 -7.08 -3.47
C PRO A 40 4.37 -7.21 -4.98
N LEU A 41 4.30 -8.44 -5.49
CA LEU A 41 4.24 -8.74 -6.92
C LEU A 41 2.82 -8.56 -7.46
N ALA A 42 1.81 -9.01 -6.72
CA ALA A 42 0.43 -9.01 -7.18
C ALA A 42 -0.56 -8.73 -6.06
N GLU A 43 -1.70 -8.16 -6.44
CA GLU A 43 -2.89 -8.03 -5.62
C GLU A 43 -3.97 -8.93 -6.18
N LEU A 44 -4.56 -9.76 -5.32
CA LEU A 44 -5.75 -10.53 -5.61
C LEU A 44 -6.96 -9.88 -4.96
N ASP A 45 -8.12 -9.99 -5.60
CA ASP A 45 -9.37 -9.54 -5.02
C ASP A 45 -9.90 -10.47 -3.90
N ALA A 46 -11.08 -10.16 -3.38
CA ALA A 46 -11.74 -10.93 -2.33
C ALA A 46 -12.05 -12.38 -2.75
N GLN A 47 -12.24 -12.61 -4.04
CA GLN A 47 -12.52 -13.91 -4.66
C GLN A 47 -11.22 -14.67 -5.00
N GLY A 48 -10.07 -14.03 -4.89
CA GLY A 48 -8.77 -14.60 -5.24
C GLY A 48 -8.41 -14.49 -6.72
N GLN A 49 -9.14 -13.68 -7.48
CA GLN A 49 -8.78 -13.38 -8.87
C GLN A 49 -7.70 -12.30 -8.91
N LEU A 50 -6.84 -12.35 -9.93
CA LEU A 50 -5.80 -11.34 -10.12
C LEU A 50 -6.44 -9.97 -10.38
N ARG A 51 -6.17 -9.01 -9.49
CA ARG A 51 -6.64 -7.63 -9.62
C ARG A 51 -5.55 -6.74 -10.22
N SER A 52 -4.34 -6.84 -9.69
CA SER A 52 -3.22 -5.97 -10.06
C SER A 52 -1.91 -6.77 -10.10
N LEU A 53 -1.05 -6.49 -11.09
CA LEU A 53 0.35 -6.94 -11.11
C LEU A 53 1.28 -5.72 -11.05
N PHE A 54 2.29 -5.76 -10.20
CA PHE A 54 3.22 -4.66 -9.97
C PHE A 54 4.60 -4.98 -10.55
N ILE A 55 5.16 -4.04 -11.32
CA ILE A 55 6.46 -4.19 -11.98
C ILE A 55 7.43 -3.15 -11.42
N TYR A 56 8.58 -3.62 -10.94
CA TYR A 56 9.64 -2.80 -10.36
C TYR A 56 10.78 -2.66 -11.38
N ALA A 57 10.91 -1.48 -11.98
CA ALA A 57 11.93 -1.19 -13.00
C ALA A 57 12.69 0.12 -12.71
N GLY A 58 12.62 0.63 -11.47
CA GLY A 58 13.17 1.92 -11.05
C GLY A 58 13.65 1.89 -9.60
N GLN A 59 13.33 2.92 -8.81
CA GLN A 59 13.69 2.97 -7.38
C GLN A 59 13.11 1.78 -6.61
N GLY A 60 13.89 1.21 -5.70
CA GLY A 60 13.67 -0.15 -5.18
C GLY A 60 12.45 -0.34 -4.28
N ASN A 61 11.89 0.71 -3.70
CA ASN A 61 10.82 0.63 -2.71
C ASN A 61 9.39 0.81 -3.26
N ALA A 62 9.22 1.27 -4.50
CA ALA A 62 7.91 1.47 -5.11
C ALA A 62 7.84 0.90 -6.54
N PRO A 63 6.71 0.34 -6.96
CA PRO A 63 6.56 -0.16 -8.33
C PRO A 63 6.56 0.97 -9.35
N THR A 64 7.06 0.68 -10.55
CA THR A 64 7.10 1.61 -11.69
C THR A 64 5.86 1.49 -12.55
N LEU A 65 5.32 0.27 -12.69
CA LEU A 65 4.11 0.00 -13.44
C LEU A 65 3.14 -0.86 -12.64
N MET A 66 1.85 -0.71 -12.94
CA MET A 66 0.78 -1.58 -12.48
C MET A 66 -0.05 -2.04 -13.70
N LEU A 67 -0.19 -3.34 -13.89
CA LEU A 67 -1.15 -3.89 -14.84
C LEU A 67 -2.47 -4.15 -14.10
N ARG A 68 -3.56 -3.55 -14.55
CA ARG A 68 -4.89 -3.68 -13.94
C ARG A 68 -5.97 -3.43 -14.98
N GLU A 69 -7.01 -4.27 -15.01
CA GLU A 69 -8.18 -4.12 -15.89
C GLU A 69 -7.80 -3.97 -17.38
N GLY A 70 -6.80 -4.74 -17.83
CA GLY A 70 -6.30 -4.69 -19.21
C GLY A 70 -5.47 -3.44 -19.55
N LYS A 71 -5.26 -2.53 -18.60
CA LYS A 71 -4.47 -1.30 -18.77
C LYS A 71 -3.10 -1.41 -18.12
N THR A 72 -2.15 -0.70 -18.69
CA THR A 72 -0.85 -0.42 -18.05
C THR A 72 -0.90 0.96 -17.42
N TRP A 73 -0.68 1.04 -16.12
CA TRP A 73 -0.60 2.28 -15.37
C TRP A 73 0.86 2.57 -15.00
N ARG A 74 1.32 3.79 -15.29
CA ARG A 74 2.61 4.32 -14.82
C ARG A 74 2.42 4.91 -13.42
N LEU A 75 3.21 4.43 -12.47
CA LEU A 75 3.23 4.95 -11.10
C LEU A 75 4.39 5.95 -11.00
N ILE A 76 4.05 7.23 -10.78
CA ILE A 76 5.01 8.32 -10.65
C ILE A 76 5.25 8.56 -9.18
N ALA A 77 6.49 8.33 -8.75
CA ALA A 77 6.92 8.52 -7.37
C ALA A 77 7.79 9.78 -7.21
N ASP A 78 7.77 10.38 -6.02
CA ASP A 78 8.76 11.39 -5.63
C ASP A 78 10.12 10.76 -5.23
N HIS A 79 11.07 11.58 -4.79
CA HIS A 79 12.43 11.16 -4.45
C HIS A 79 12.52 10.19 -3.26
N LEU A 80 11.47 10.06 -2.44
CA LEU A 80 11.39 9.07 -1.35
C LEU A 80 10.73 7.77 -1.80
N GLY A 81 10.19 7.73 -3.03
CA GLY A 81 9.37 6.62 -3.52
C GLY A 81 7.87 6.79 -3.19
N SER A 82 7.41 7.96 -2.73
CA SER A 82 5.99 8.18 -2.46
C SER A 82 5.23 8.32 -3.76
N ILE A 83 4.19 7.52 -3.98
CA ILE A 83 3.38 7.61 -5.21
C ILE A 83 2.63 8.95 -5.22
N ARG A 84 2.82 9.77 -6.26
CA ARG A 84 2.14 11.07 -6.44
C ARG A 84 1.06 11.01 -7.51
N LEU A 85 1.30 10.26 -8.58
CA LEU A 85 0.36 10.11 -9.68
C LEU A 85 0.35 8.67 -10.18
N VAL A 86 -0.83 8.21 -10.57
CA VAL A 86 -1.04 6.97 -11.31
C VAL A 86 -1.68 7.34 -12.65
N ILE A 87 -0.96 7.10 -13.73
CA ILE A 87 -1.29 7.62 -15.06
C ILE A 87 -1.46 6.45 -16.02
N ASP A 88 -2.55 6.45 -16.79
CA ASP A 88 -2.75 5.49 -17.88
C ASP A 88 -1.62 5.67 -18.91
N ALA A 89 -0.82 4.63 -19.14
CA ALA A 89 0.39 4.72 -19.94
C ALA A 89 0.12 4.93 -21.44
N GLU A 90 -1.10 4.62 -21.90
CA GLU A 90 -1.50 4.77 -23.29
C GLU A 90 -2.10 6.16 -23.54
N THR A 91 -2.99 6.61 -22.66
CA THR A 91 -3.79 7.83 -22.87
C THR A 91 -3.29 9.06 -22.10
N GLY A 92 -2.44 8.87 -21.09
CA GLY A 92 -2.00 9.95 -20.20
C GLY A 92 -3.04 10.40 -19.17
N GLN A 93 -4.20 9.74 -19.10
CA GLN A 93 -5.23 10.07 -18.12
C GLN A 93 -4.78 9.76 -16.69
N ILE A 94 -5.08 10.66 -15.76
CA ILE A 94 -4.79 10.46 -14.33
C ILE A 94 -5.87 9.55 -13.73
N GLY A 95 -5.47 8.34 -13.32
CA GLY A 95 -6.34 7.42 -12.58
C GLY A 95 -6.37 7.69 -11.08
N GLN A 96 -5.25 8.16 -10.52
CA GLN A 96 -5.17 8.57 -9.12
C GLN A 96 -4.11 9.67 -8.94
N ARG A 97 -4.41 10.64 -8.07
CA ARG A 97 -3.46 11.62 -7.54
C ARG A 97 -3.41 11.52 -6.02
N LEU A 98 -2.20 11.54 -5.49
CA LEU A 98 -1.92 11.56 -4.05
C LEU A 98 -1.05 12.78 -3.72
N ASP A 99 -1.47 13.56 -2.74
CA ASP A 99 -0.66 14.62 -2.15
C ASP A 99 -0.42 14.35 -0.66
N TYR A 100 0.80 14.64 -0.20
CA TYR A 100 1.23 14.43 1.18
C TYR A 100 1.74 15.72 1.83
N ASP A 101 1.62 15.81 3.14
CA ASP A 101 2.52 16.66 3.93
C ASP A 101 3.88 15.96 4.18
N ALA A 102 4.81 16.64 4.88
CA ALA A 102 6.17 16.12 5.05
C ALA A 102 6.27 14.89 5.96
N TRP A 103 5.19 14.53 6.67
CA TRP A 103 5.13 13.36 7.55
C TRP A 103 4.45 12.17 6.85
N GLY A 104 4.08 12.33 5.58
CA GLY A 104 3.44 11.28 4.79
C GLY A 104 1.93 11.21 4.99
N ARG A 105 1.30 12.19 5.66
CA ARG A 105 -0.15 12.23 5.79
C ARG A 105 -0.73 12.69 4.47
N ILE A 106 -1.67 11.92 3.94
CA ILE A 106 -2.35 12.26 2.70
C ILE A 106 -3.23 13.48 2.92
N THR A 107 -2.95 14.55 2.18
CA THR A 107 -3.74 15.80 2.16
C THR A 107 -4.75 15.81 1.01
N HIS A 108 -4.53 15.00 -0.02
CA HIS A 108 -5.47 14.79 -1.12
C HIS A 108 -5.30 13.39 -1.71
N ASP A 109 -6.42 12.69 -1.94
CA ASP A 109 -6.50 11.44 -2.70
C ASP A 109 -7.70 11.49 -3.63
N SER A 110 -7.45 11.51 -4.94
CA SER A 110 -8.53 11.61 -5.92
C SER A 110 -9.29 10.31 -6.14
N GLN A 111 -8.71 9.16 -5.74
CA GLN A 111 -9.34 7.84 -5.88
C GLN A 111 -8.83 6.85 -4.83
N PRO A 112 -9.32 6.93 -3.58
CA PRO A 112 -8.89 6.04 -2.50
C PRO A 112 -9.07 4.56 -2.82
N GLY A 113 -8.01 3.78 -2.58
CA GLY A 113 -8.01 2.33 -2.83
C GLY A 113 -7.78 1.92 -4.28
N PHE A 114 -7.38 2.85 -5.16
CA PHE A 114 -7.01 2.50 -6.55
C PHE A 114 -5.79 1.57 -6.61
N GLN A 115 -4.81 1.76 -5.72
CA GLN A 115 -3.64 0.90 -5.55
C GLN A 115 -3.11 1.04 -4.11
N PRO A 116 -2.31 0.10 -3.60
CA PRO A 116 -1.99 0.05 -2.17
C PRO A 116 -0.76 0.87 -1.75
N PHE A 117 0.05 1.39 -2.67
CA PHE A 117 1.31 2.07 -2.36
C PHE A 117 1.10 3.57 -2.05
N GLY A 118 1.68 4.04 -0.96
CA GLY A 118 1.56 5.42 -0.50
C GLY A 118 2.92 6.07 -0.24
N PHE A 119 3.04 6.72 0.93
CA PHE A 119 4.25 7.41 1.38
C PHE A 119 5.47 6.47 1.38
N ALA A 120 6.58 6.93 0.79
CA ALA A 120 7.85 6.20 0.68
C ALA A 120 7.72 4.73 0.22
N GLY A 121 6.73 4.44 -0.63
CA GLY A 121 6.46 3.09 -1.17
C GLY A 121 5.81 2.12 -0.18
N GLY A 122 5.42 2.56 1.01
CA GLY A 122 4.74 1.72 1.99
C GLY A 122 3.30 1.40 1.60
N LEU A 123 2.72 0.34 2.20
CA LEU A 123 1.34 -0.06 1.90
C LEU A 123 0.36 0.74 2.75
N TYR A 124 -0.30 1.72 2.12
CA TYR A 124 -1.26 2.59 2.75
C TYR A 124 -2.64 1.93 2.85
N ASP A 125 -3.29 2.08 4.00
CA ASP A 125 -4.66 1.65 4.20
C ASP A 125 -5.58 2.86 4.45
N PRO A 126 -6.52 3.19 3.54
CA PRO A 126 -7.41 4.34 3.70
C PRO A 126 -8.40 4.21 4.87
N ASP A 127 -8.69 3.01 5.36
CA ASP A 127 -9.59 2.83 6.50
C ASP A 127 -8.91 3.17 7.83
N THR A 128 -7.62 2.87 7.97
CA THR A 128 -6.86 3.09 9.22
C THR A 128 -5.94 4.31 9.17
N GLN A 129 -5.69 4.82 7.96
CA GLN A 129 -4.71 5.87 7.66
C GLN A 129 -3.26 5.50 8.01
N LEU A 130 -3.00 4.22 8.29
CA LEU A 130 -1.66 3.70 8.56
C LEU A 130 -0.96 3.27 7.27
N THR A 131 0.34 3.45 7.26
CA THR A 131 1.21 2.95 6.19
C THR A 131 2.10 1.82 6.70
N ARG A 132 2.00 0.64 6.10
CA ARG A 132 2.81 -0.53 6.44
C ARG A 132 4.17 -0.45 5.75
N PHE A 133 5.24 -0.56 6.54
CA PHE A 133 6.60 -0.75 6.07
C PHE A 133 7.16 -2.05 6.65
N GLY A 134 7.29 -3.07 5.80
CA GLY A 134 7.78 -4.40 6.19
C GLY A 134 7.00 -4.96 7.38
N ALA A 135 7.62 -4.91 8.56
CA ALA A 135 7.13 -5.44 9.84
C ALA A 135 6.34 -4.45 10.71
N ARG A 136 6.30 -3.15 10.39
CA ARG A 136 5.70 -2.11 11.24
C ARG A 136 4.71 -1.23 10.49
N ASP A 137 3.71 -0.75 11.22
CA ASP A 137 2.82 0.29 10.74
C ASP A 137 3.33 1.66 11.22
N TYR A 138 3.29 2.63 10.33
CA TYR A 138 3.61 4.03 10.58
C TYR A 138 2.31 4.83 10.57
N ASP A 139 2.16 5.67 11.59
CA ASP A 139 1.09 6.63 11.73
C ASP A 139 1.61 8.01 11.34
N ALA A 140 1.11 8.52 10.21
CA ALA A 140 1.49 9.81 9.67
C ALA A 140 0.83 11.00 10.41
N GLU A 141 -0.27 10.77 11.14
CA GLU A 141 -0.91 11.81 11.94
C GLU A 141 -0.01 12.21 13.11
N THR A 142 0.61 11.22 13.76
CA THR A 142 1.54 11.45 14.87
C THR A 142 3.02 11.47 14.47
N GLY A 143 3.33 11.08 13.23
CA GLY A 143 4.69 10.99 12.71
C GLY A 143 5.53 9.88 13.36
N ARG A 144 4.90 8.77 13.76
CA ARG A 144 5.53 7.74 14.61
C ARG A 144 5.20 6.31 14.15
N TRP A 145 6.08 5.39 14.51
CA TRP A 145 5.81 3.95 14.41
C TRP A 145 4.81 3.52 15.48
N THR A 146 3.84 2.68 15.11
CA THR A 146 2.84 2.14 16.05
C THR A 146 3.38 0.99 16.91
N ALA A 147 4.57 0.47 16.57
CA ALA A 147 5.26 -0.59 17.27
C ALA A 147 6.76 -0.31 17.43
N LYS A 148 7.34 -0.84 18.50
CA LYS A 148 8.80 -0.85 18.70
C LYS A 148 9.50 -1.64 17.58
N ASP A 149 10.76 -1.30 17.32
CA ASP A 149 11.53 -1.98 16.28
C ASP A 149 11.82 -3.44 16.68
N PRO A 150 11.35 -4.46 15.92
CA PRO A 150 11.59 -5.86 16.27
C PRO A 150 13.07 -6.28 16.13
N THR A 151 13.86 -5.58 15.30
CA THR A 151 15.27 -5.94 15.06
C THR A 151 16.20 -5.49 16.18
N LEU A 152 15.82 -4.46 16.95
CA LEU A 152 16.62 -3.94 18.07
C LEU A 152 16.55 -4.80 19.34
N PHE A 153 15.69 -5.82 19.39
CA PHE A 153 15.49 -6.66 20.58
C PHE A 153 15.78 -8.14 20.36
N GLN A 154 16.29 -8.52 19.19
CA GLN A 154 16.86 -9.86 18.97
C GLN A 154 18.35 -9.81 19.37
N ARG A 155 18.65 -10.22 20.60
CA ARG A 155 20.01 -10.54 21.07
C ARG A 155 20.09 -12.01 21.41
#